data_AF-A0A9P0PKR1-F1
#
_entry.id   AF-A0A9P0PKR1-F1
#
_cell.length_a   1.000
_cell.length_b   1.000
_cell.length_c   1.000
_cell.angle_alpha   90.00
_cell.angle_beta   90.00
_cell.angle_gamma   90.00
#
_symmetry.space_group_name_H-M   'P 1'
#
loop_
_entity.id
_entity.type
_entity.pdbx_description
1 polymer ?
#
loop_
_entity_poly.entity_id
_entity_poly.type
_entity_poly.pdbx_seq_one_letter_code
_entity_poly.pdbx_strand_id
1 'polypeptide(L)'
;MLLSRRFSSIRSIQKLMTNGTPKNNSRQSHHWNYRKGAPPASENLIMIAAVVQGIAWWWMLWHLWTEPGHVFGQFDYPDPSKWTDKELGISPGRIKYD
;
A
#
# COMPACT_ATOMS: atom_id res chain seq x y z
N MET A 1 47.41 36.14 -22.14
CA MET A 1 46.54 35.07 -21.57
C MET A 1 45.60 35.50 -20.43
N LEU A 2 45.67 36.73 -19.90
CA LEU A 2 44.83 37.18 -18.76
C LEU A 2 43.44 37.72 -19.16
N LEU A 3 43.24 38.11 -20.43
CA LEU A 3 41.99 38.69 -20.93
C LEU A 3 40.91 37.66 -21.28
N SER A 4 41.29 36.45 -21.69
CA SER A 4 40.33 35.41 -22.11
C SER A 4 39.53 34.85 -20.93
N ARG A 5 40.13 34.78 -19.75
CA ARG A 5 39.45 34.31 -18.53
C ARG A 5 38.41 35.30 -18.02
N ARG A 6 38.60 36.61 -18.24
CA ARG A 6 37.67 37.67 -17.77
C ARG A 6 36.39 37.76 -18.60
N PHE A 7 36.45 37.45 -19.88
CA PHE A 7 35.28 37.48 -20.75
C PHE A 7 34.30 36.32 -20.46
N SER A 8 34.83 35.15 -20.09
CA SER A 8 34.02 33.99 -19.70
C SER A 8 33.20 34.25 -18.43
N SER A 9 33.80 34.91 -17.42
CA SER A 9 33.10 35.28 -16.19
C SER A 9 31.97 36.29 -16.43
N ILE A 10 32.14 37.25 -17.35
CA ILE A 10 31.09 38.24 -17.68
C ILE A 10 29.88 37.55 -18.31
N ARG A 11 30.09 36.59 -19.22
CA ARG A 11 28.99 35.84 -19.84
C ARG A 11 28.23 34.98 -18.82
N SER A 12 28.91 34.41 -17.84
CA SER A 12 28.29 33.68 -16.73
C SER A 12 27.45 34.60 -15.83
N ILE A 13 27.95 35.81 -15.53
CA ILE A 13 27.22 36.83 -14.77
C ILE A 13 25.99 37.32 -15.54
N GLN A 14 26.11 37.57 -16.84
CA GLN A 14 24.96 37.93 -17.69
C GLN A 14 23.86 36.86 -17.65
N LYS A 15 24.23 35.57 -17.74
CA LYS A 15 23.27 34.46 -17.60
C LYS A 15 22.59 34.40 -16.23
N LEU A 16 23.29 34.75 -15.15
CA LEU A 16 22.71 34.83 -13.81
C LEU A 16 21.77 36.03 -13.67
N MET A 17 22.07 37.15 -14.32
CA MET A 17 21.21 38.34 -14.31
C MET A 17 19.93 38.15 -15.15
N THR A 18 20.01 37.44 -16.29
CA THR A 18 18.83 37.17 -17.14
C THR A 18 17.95 36.06 -16.60
N ASN A 19 18.52 35.07 -15.91
CA ASN A 19 17.80 33.85 -15.51
C ASN A 19 17.34 33.85 -14.04
N GLY A 20 17.49 34.98 -13.33
CA GLY A 20 17.17 35.09 -11.91
C GLY A 20 18.18 34.39 -11.01
N THR A 21 18.08 34.65 -9.70
CA THR A 21 18.95 34.02 -8.70
C THR A 21 18.93 32.49 -8.85
N PRO A 22 20.09 31.81 -8.83
CA PRO A 22 20.11 30.36 -8.84
C PRO A 22 19.33 29.91 -7.61
N LYS A 23 18.25 29.14 -7.83
CA LYS A 23 17.51 28.54 -6.72
C LYS A 23 18.52 27.69 -5.95
N ASN A 24 18.77 28.06 -4.70
CA ASN A 24 19.57 27.24 -3.80
C ASN A 24 18.87 25.88 -3.71
N ASN A 25 19.43 24.86 -4.34
CA ASN A 25 19.04 23.48 -4.12
C ASN A 25 19.49 23.12 -2.70
N SER A 26 18.73 23.57 -1.70
CA SER A 26 18.81 23.03 -0.35
C SER A 26 18.52 21.55 -0.51
N ARG A 27 19.56 20.72 -0.38
CA ARG A 27 19.40 19.27 -0.36
C ARG A 27 18.40 18.96 0.75
N GLN A 28 17.21 18.51 0.38
CA GLN A 28 16.23 17.98 1.33
C GLN A 28 16.81 16.69 1.89
N SER A 29 17.69 16.80 2.89
CA SER A 29 18.21 15.65 3.61
C SER A 29 17.06 14.99 4.41
N HIS A 30 17.24 13.72 4.74
CA HIS A 30 16.29 12.99 5.58
C HIS A 30 16.18 13.69 6.95
N HIS A 31 14.95 13.99 7.39
CA HIS A 31 14.72 14.59 8.70
C HIS A 31 15.04 13.60 9.81
N TRP A 32 15.90 13.98 10.75
CA TRP A 32 16.16 13.23 11.98
C TRP A 32 15.40 13.89 13.13
N ASN A 33 14.67 13.09 13.92
CA ASN A 33 13.98 13.56 15.11
C ASN A 33 14.35 12.69 16.32
N TYR A 34 14.52 13.30 17.49
CA TYR A 34 14.83 12.60 18.74
C TYR A 34 13.86 13.03 19.84
N ARG A 35 13.23 12.06 20.50
CA ARG A 35 12.23 12.27 21.58
C ARG A 35 11.09 13.24 21.22
N LYS A 36 10.74 13.32 19.94
CA LYS A 36 9.63 14.11 19.41
C LYS A 36 8.84 13.25 18.41
N GLY A 37 7.61 13.67 18.11
CA GLY A 37 6.79 13.06 17.08
C GLY A 37 7.50 13.04 15.72
N ALA A 38 7.11 12.09 14.87
CA ALA A 38 7.61 11.98 13.51
C ALA A 38 7.42 13.32 12.76
N PRO A 39 8.34 13.66 11.84
CA PRO A 39 8.17 14.86 11.04
C PRO A 39 6.91 14.69 10.18
N PRO A 40 6.18 15.78 9.88
CA PRO A 40 5.01 15.71 9.03
C PRO A 40 5.41 15.13 7.67
N ALA A 41 4.65 14.15 7.20
CA ALA A 41 4.82 13.61 5.86
C ALA A 41 4.53 14.69 4.81
N SER A 42 5.10 14.53 3.61
CA SER A 42 4.77 15.44 2.51
C SER A 42 3.28 15.32 2.17
N GLU A 43 2.67 16.44 1.80
CA GLU A 43 1.25 16.52 1.46
C GLU A 43 0.87 15.53 0.35
N ASN A 44 1.74 15.39 -0.66
CA ASN A 44 1.58 14.42 -1.73
C ASN A 44 1.57 12.97 -1.21
N LEU A 45 2.41 12.64 -0.23
CA LEU A 45 2.46 11.30 0.34
C LEU A 45 1.18 11.00 1.13
N ILE A 46 0.68 11.97 1.90
CA ILE A 46 -0.59 11.85 2.63
C ILE A 46 -1.75 11.64 1.65
N MET A 47 -1.80 12.41 0.56
CA MET A 47 -2.82 12.25 -0.48
C MET A 47 -2.76 10.87 -1.15
N ILE A 48 -1.55 10.43 -1.54
CA ILE A 48 -1.37 9.10 -2.16
C ILE A 48 -1.80 8.01 -1.18
N ALA A 49 -1.43 8.12 0.10
CA ALA A 49 -1.82 7.16 1.13
C ALA A 49 -3.34 7.09 1.29
N ALA A 50 -4.03 8.23 1.29
CA ALA A 50 -5.49 8.29 1.36
C ALA A 50 -6.15 7.65 0.13
N VAL A 51 -5.63 7.90 -1.07
CA VAL A 51 -6.14 7.31 -2.32
C VAL A 51 -5.96 5.80 -2.33
N VAL A 52 -4.75 5.31 -1.98
CA VAL A 52 -4.49 3.86 -1.91
C VAL A 52 -5.39 3.20 -0.88
N GLN A 53 -5.57 3.81 0.29
CA GLN A 53 -6.48 3.30 1.31
C GLN A 53 -7.93 3.25 0.83
N GLY A 54 -8.38 4.28 0.11
CA GLY A 54 -9.72 4.34 -0.47
C GLY A 54 -9.94 3.26 -1.54
N ILE A 55 -8.98 3.05 -2.43
CA ILE A 55 -9.03 2.00 -3.46
C ILE A 55 -9.07 0.61 -2.81
N ALA A 56 -8.24 0.36 -1.79
CA ALA A 56 -8.21 -0.92 -1.09
C ALA A 56 -9.57 -1.24 -0.44
N TRP A 57 -10.16 -0.28 0.28
CA TRP A 57 -11.47 -0.48 0.90
C TRP A 57 -12.60 -0.60 -0.12
N TRP A 58 -12.59 0.22 -1.17
CA TRP A 58 -13.55 0.10 -2.25
C TRP A 58 -13.51 -1.29 -2.88
N TRP A 59 -12.31 -1.81 -3.19
CA TRP A 59 -12.14 -3.14 -3.78
C TRP A 59 -12.66 -4.25 -2.86
N MET A 60 -12.33 -4.21 -1.57
CA MET A 60 -12.82 -5.17 -0.58
C MET A 60 -14.35 -5.15 -0.49
N LEU A 61 -14.95 -3.97 -0.33
CA LEU A 61 -16.40 -3.84 -0.20
C LEU A 61 -17.13 -4.24 -1.49
N TRP A 62 -16.56 -3.92 -2.65
CA TRP A 62 -17.09 -4.33 -3.94
C TRP A 62 -17.12 -5.87 -4.06
N HIS A 63 -16.02 -6.57 -3.75
CA HIS A 63 -15.97 -8.03 -3.85
C HIS A 63 -16.78 -8.75 -2.76
N LEU A 64 -16.94 -8.14 -1.58
CA LEU A 64 -17.88 -8.66 -0.58
C LEU A 64 -19.33 -8.64 -1.09
N TRP A 65 -19.70 -7.67 -1.93
CA TRP A 65 -21.03 -7.59 -2.50
C TRP A 65 -21.20 -8.46 -3.76
N THR A 66 -20.23 -8.47 -4.67
CA THR A 66 -20.35 -9.22 -5.94
C THR A 66 -20.08 -10.71 -5.77
N GLU A 67 -19.18 -11.10 -4.87
CA GLU A 67 -18.72 -12.48 -4.69
C GLU A 67 -18.68 -12.90 -3.21
N PRO A 68 -19.83 -12.83 -2.49
CA PRO A 68 -19.88 -13.14 -1.05
C PRO A 68 -19.54 -14.60 -0.72
N GLY A 69 -19.63 -15.51 -1.70
CA GLY A 69 -19.39 -16.94 -1.51
C GLY A 69 -17.98 -17.27 -1.02
N HIS A 70 -16.96 -16.45 -1.32
CA HIS A 70 -15.61 -16.66 -0.80
C HIS A 70 -15.49 -16.45 0.71
N VAL A 71 -16.40 -15.68 1.31
CA VAL A 71 -16.43 -15.41 2.75
C VAL A 71 -17.42 -16.33 3.46
N PHE A 72 -18.61 -16.52 2.90
CA PHE A 72 -19.67 -17.33 3.54
C PHE A 72 -19.63 -18.82 3.18
N GLY A 73 -18.84 -19.20 2.19
CA GLY A 73 -18.82 -20.55 1.62
C GLY A 73 -19.73 -20.67 0.40
N GLN A 74 -19.24 -21.31 -0.67
CA GLN A 74 -20.03 -21.59 -1.86
C GLN A 74 -20.95 -22.81 -1.74
N PHE A 75 -20.68 -23.71 -0.79
CA PHE A 75 -21.37 -24.99 -0.68
C PHE A 75 -22.03 -25.14 0.68
N ASP A 76 -23.25 -25.66 0.69
CA ASP A 76 -23.94 -26.03 1.91
C ASP A 76 -23.14 -27.10 2.66
N TYR A 77 -22.91 -26.87 3.95
CA TYR A 77 -22.21 -27.83 4.78
C TYR A 77 -23.13 -29.03 5.06
N PRO A 78 -22.74 -30.27 4.67
CA PRO A 78 -23.57 -31.44 4.89
C PRO A 78 -23.66 -31.74 6.38
N ASP A 79 -24.87 -32.08 6.84
CA ASP A 79 -25.09 -32.55 8.21
C ASP A 79 -24.65 -34.02 8.34
N PRO A 80 -23.58 -34.32 9.10
CA PRO A 80 -23.02 -35.67 9.20
C PRO A 80 -23.99 -36.67 9.86
N SER A 81 -24.95 -36.20 10.65
CA SER A 81 -25.94 -37.09 11.29
C SER A 81 -26.97 -37.66 10.31
N LYS A 82 -27.07 -37.12 9.10
CA LYS A 82 -27.98 -37.61 8.06
C LYS A 82 -27.38 -38.75 7.23
N TRP A 83 -26.08 -39.01 7.36
CA TRP A 83 -25.42 -40.07 6.60
C TRP A 83 -25.78 -41.43 7.18
N THR A 84 -26.19 -42.36 6.31
CA THR A 84 -26.61 -43.68 6.76
C THR A 84 -25.41 -44.54 7.12
N ASP A 85 -25.55 -45.42 8.11
CA ASP A 85 -24.49 -46.36 8.52
C ASP A 85 -23.97 -47.21 7.35
N LYS A 86 -24.82 -47.48 6.34
CA LYS A 86 -24.45 -48.18 5.11
C LYS A 86 -23.48 -47.38 4.24
N GLU A 87 -23.71 -46.08 4.05
CA GLU A 87 -22.83 -45.19 3.29
C GLU A 87 -21.51 -44.94 4.01
N LEU A 88 -21.54 -44.97 5.35
CA LEU A 88 -20.38 -44.86 6.21
C LEU A 88 -19.59 -46.17 6.36
N GLY A 89 -20.08 -47.29 5.79
CA GLY A 89 -19.44 -48.60 5.90
C GLY A 89 -19.43 -49.16 7.34
N ILE A 90 -20.30 -48.66 8.21
CA ILE A 90 -20.43 -49.12 9.58
C ILE A 90 -21.24 -50.42 9.57
N SER A 91 -20.66 -51.51 10.06
CA SER A 91 -21.40 -52.76 10.19
C SER A 91 -22.45 -52.66 11.32
N PRO A 92 -23.64 -53.26 11.18
CA PRO A 92 -24.69 -53.21 12.20
C PRO A 92 -24.33 -53.91 13.53
N GLY A 93 -23.12 -54.49 13.63
CA GLY A 93 -22.66 -55.31 14.75
C GLY A 93 -21.74 -54.61 15.76
N ARG A 94 -21.61 -53.27 15.73
CA ARG A 94 -20.81 -52.55 16.73
C ARG A 94 -21.47 -52.62 18.13
N ILE A 95 -20.92 -53.54 18.94
CA ILE A 95 -20.96 -53.73 20.40
C ILE A 95 -22.08 -52.97 21.12
N LYS A 96 -23.08 -53.74 21.61
CA LYS A 96 -23.99 -53.31 22.67
C LYS A 96 -23.17 -53.17 23.95
N TYR A 97 -23.15 -51.97 24.54
CA TYR A 97 -22.77 -51.84 25.95
C TYR A 97 -24.04 -52.00 26.77
N ASP A 98 -24.01 -52.99 27.66
CA ASP A 98 -25.03 -53.25 28.68
C ASP A 98 -25.02 -52.16 29.78
#